data_AF-A0A954B548-F1
#
_entry.id   AF-A0A954B548-F1
#
_cell.length_a   1.000
_cell.length_b   1.000
_cell.length_c   1.000
_cell.angle_alpha   90.00
_cell.angle_beta   90.00
_cell.angle_gamma   90.00
#
_symmetry.space_group_name_H-M   'P 1'
#
loop_
_entity.id
_entity.type
_entity.pdbx_description
1 polymer ?
#
loop_
_entity_poly.entity_id
_entity_poly.type
_entity_poly.pdbx_seq_one_letter_code
_entity_poly.pdbx_strand_id
1 'polypeptide(L)' 'GERLGQAQKSYDGAVNKLSGGSGNLVRQVEMLKAMGAATAKTIPQNLLDVAEANDAEALLQLEQQGGEEGDDAASKTIR' A
#
# COMPACT_ATOMS: atom_id res chain seq x y z
N GLY A 1 -5.36 -21.97 -19.40
CA GLY A 1 -5.54 -20.99 -18.31
C GLY A 1 -4.25 -20.33 -17.87
N GLU A 2 -3.12 -21.03 -17.87
CA GLU A 2 -1.86 -20.59 -17.26
C GLU A 2 -1.34 -19.21 -17.70
N ARG A 3 -1.34 -18.94 -19.02
CA ARG A 3 -0.84 -17.66 -19.56
C ARG A 3 -1.68 -16.45 -19.14
N LEU A 4 -2.99 -16.64 -18.94
CA LEU A 4 -3.87 -15.57 -18.46
C LEU A 4 -3.58 -15.26 -16.98
N GLY A 5 -3.41 -16.30 -16.16
CA GLY A 5 -3.03 -16.12 -14.76
C GLY A 5 -1.65 -15.47 -14.61
N GLN A 6 -0.70 -15.79 -15.49
CA GLN A 6 0.60 -15.12 -15.50
C GLN A 6 0.48 -13.64 -15.86
N ALA A 7 -0.30 -13.30 -16.89
CA ALA A 7 -0.53 -11.92 -17.28
C ALA A 7 -1.16 -11.10 -16.16
N GLN A 8 -2.16 -11.66 -15.46
CA GLN A 8 -2.80 -11.02 -14.32
C GLN A 8 -1.80 -10.77 -13.19
N LYS A 9 -1.01 -11.77 -12.79
CA LYS A 9 0.02 -11.60 -11.75
C LYS A 9 1.04 -10.53 -12.10
N SER A 10 1.47 -10.46 -13.36
CA SER A 10 2.40 -9.42 -13.82
C SER A 10 1.77 -8.03 -13.78
N TYR A 11 0.49 -7.93 -14.16
CA TYR A 11 -0.27 -6.69 -14.06
C TYR A 11 -0.39 -6.23 -12.59
N ASP A 12 -0.85 -7.10 -11.69
CA ASP A 12 -1.01 -6.79 -10.27
C ASP A 12 0.34 -6.37 -9.65
N GLY A 13 1.42 -7.08 -9.98
CA GLY A 13 2.76 -6.72 -9.54
C GLY A 13 3.24 -5.36 -10.07
N ALA A 14 2.89 -4.99 -11.30
CA ALA A 14 3.23 -3.69 -11.87
C ALA A 14 2.41 -2.55 -11.25
N VAL A 15 1.10 -2.76 -11.06
CA VAL A 15 0.21 -1.78 -10.41
C VAL A 15 0.66 -1.53 -8.98
N ASN A 16 0.97 -2.59 -8.23
CA ASN A 16 1.50 -2.44 -6.88
C ASN A 16 2.78 -1.59 -6.90
N LYS A 17 3.76 -1.88 -7.75
CA LYS A 17 4.99 -1.05 -7.79
C LYS A 17 4.74 0.41 -8.22
N LEU A 18 3.76 0.63 -9.09
CA LEU A 18 3.47 1.96 -9.63
C LEU A 18 2.75 2.83 -8.61
N SER A 19 1.67 2.35 -8.01
CA SER A 19 0.69 3.15 -7.26
C SER A 19 0.24 2.51 -5.94
N GLY A 20 0.95 1.50 -5.42
CA GLY A 20 0.57 0.87 -4.15
C GLY A 20 1.74 0.22 -3.41
N GLY A 21 1.44 -0.49 -2.33
CA GLY A 21 2.43 -1.23 -1.55
C GLY A 21 3.60 -0.38 -1.00
N SER A 22 4.59 -1.05 -0.40
CA SER A 22 5.70 -0.37 0.29
C SER A 22 6.65 0.39 -0.65
N GLY A 23 6.69 0.00 -1.93
CA GLY A 23 7.58 0.53 -2.95
C GLY A 23 6.94 1.47 -3.97
N ASN A 24 5.76 2.04 -3.67
CA ASN A 24 4.99 2.93 -4.55
C ASN A 24 5.85 4.05 -5.18
N LEU A 25 6.09 3.98 -6.49
CA LEU A 25 6.90 4.95 -7.21
C LEU A 25 6.23 6.33 -7.30
N VAL A 26 4.91 6.38 -7.47
CA VAL A 26 4.15 7.64 -7.49
C VAL A 26 4.38 8.42 -6.20
N ARG A 27 4.26 7.74 -5.05
CA ARG A 27 4.52 8.35 -3.73
C ARG A 27 5.96 8.84 -3.59
N GLN A 28 6.94 8.05 -4.04
CA GLN A 28 8.36 8.43 -3.96
C GLN A 28 8.68 9.67 -4.79
N VAL A 29 8.13 9.75 -6.00
CA VAL A 29 8.33 10.91 -6.88
C VAL A 29 7.69 12.16 -6.29
N GLU A 30 6.49 12.07 -5.71
CA GLU A 30 5.87 13.21 -5.04
C GLU A 30 6.61 13.64 -3.77
N MET A 31 7.12 12.70 -2.96
CA MET A 31 7.98 13.04 -1.83
C MET A 31 9.23 13.79 -2.29
N LEU A 32 9.87 13.32 -3.37
CA LEU A 32 11.03 14.00 -3.96
C LEU A 32 10.69 15.43 -4.39
N LYS A 33 9.55 15.60 -5.07
CA LYS A 33 9.06 16.90 -5.53
C LYS A 33 8.74 17.83 -4.36
N ALA A 34 8.12 17.30 -3.29
CA ALA A 34 7.84 18.03 -2.06
C ALA A 34 9.14 18.50 -1.36
N MET A 35 10.23 17.73 -1.48
CA MET A 35 11.56 18.11 -1.01
C MET A 35 12.28 19.12 -1.92
N GLY A 36 11.64 19.58 -3.01
CA GLY A 36 12.21 20.55 -3.94
C GLY A 36 13.11 19.95 -5.02
N ALA A 37 13.13 18.61 -5.17
CA ALA A 37 13.85 17.98 -6.26
C ALA A 37 13.12 18.20 -7.59
N ALA A 38 13.87 18.57 -8.63
CA ALA A 38 13.32 18.68 -9.97
C ALA A 38 13.00 17.30 -10.54
N THR A 39 11.76 17.08 -10.98
CA THR A 39 11.33 15.84 -11.64
C THR A 39 11.16 16.08 -13.14
N ALA A 40 11.58 15.10 -13.95
CA ALA A 40 11.54 15.24 -15.41
C ALA A 40 10.10 15.27 -15.99
N LYS A 41 9.14 14.70 -15.26
CA LYS A 41 7.73 14.62 -15.65
C LYS A 41 6.84 14.85 -14.43
N THR A 42 5.70 15.49 -14.65
CA THR A 42 4.65 15.63 -13.64
C THR A 42 3.76 14.38 -13.65
N ILE A 43 3.52 13.81 -12.47
CA ILE A 43 2.57 12.70 -12.31
C ILE A 43 1.15 13.25 -12.52
N PRO A 44 0.31 12.60 -13.34
CA PRO A 44 -1.07 13.05 -13.53
C PRO A 44 -1.92 12.79 -12.29
N GLN A 45 -2.88 13.68 -12.02
CA GLN A 45 -3.67 13.67 -10.78
C GLN A 45 -4.39 12.35 -10.52
N ASN A 46 -4.94 11.71 -11.55
CA ASN A 46 -5.65 10.44 -11.41
C ASN A 46 -4.77 9.31 -10.85
N LEU A 47 -3.45 9.34 -11.07
CA LEU A 47 -2.53 8.35 -10.51
C LEU A 47 -2.16 8.68 -9.05
N LEU A 48 -2.18 9.96 -8.68
CA LEU A 48 -2.02 10.40 -7.31
C LEU A 48 -3.21 9.94 -6.48
N ASP A 49 -4.42 10.21 -6.96
CA ASP A 49 -5.66 9.85 -6.27
C ASP A 49 -5.74 8.32 -6.02
N VAL A 50 -5.35 7.52 -7.02
CA VAL A 50 -5.29 6.05 -6.87
C VAL A 50 -4.23 5.63 -5.85
N ALA A 51 -3.06 6.27 -5.86
CA ALA A 51 -2.01 5.97 -4.89
C ALA A 51 -2.43 6.30 -3.45
N GLU A 52 -3.06 7.45 -3.24
CA GLU A 52 -3.58 7.87 -1.95
C GLU A 52 -4.70 6.96 -1.45
N ALA A 53 -5.62 6.55 -2.33
CA ALA A 53 -6.69 5.61 -1.99
C ALA A 53 -6.12 4.25 -1.54
N ASN A 54 -5.15 3.71 -2.26
CA ASN A 54 -4.49 2.44 -1.89
C ASN A 54 -3.76 2.54 -0.54
N ASP A 55 -3.08 3.66 -0.28
CA ASP A 55 -2.38 3.89 0.98
C ASP A 55 -3.38 4.02 2.15
N ALA A 56 -4.52 4.69 1.94
CA ALA A 56 -5.59 4.82 2.93
C ALA A 56 -6.25 3.47 3.26
N GLU A 57 -6.53 2.64 2.25
CA GLU A 57 -7.04 1.27 2.45
C GLU A 57 -6.07 0.41 3.24
N ALA A 58 -4.75 0.54 2.98
CA ALA A 58 -3.73 -0.19 3.72
C ALA A 58 -3.66 0.21 5.20
N LEU A 59 -3.83 1.50 5.52
CA LEU A 59 -3.87 2.00 6.90
C LEU A 59 -5.08 1.45 7.67
N LEU A 60 -6.27 1.46 7.04
CA LEU A 60 -7.49 0.91 7.64
C LEU A 60 -7.35 -0.58 7.97
N GLN A 61 -6.66 -1.35 7.13
CA GLN A 61 -6.43 -2.78 7.37
C GLN A 61 -5.50 -3.03 8.56
N LEU A 62 -4.51 -2.16 8.78
CA LEU A 62 -3.60 -2.26 9.93
C LEU A 62 -4.30 -1.89 11.24
N GLU A 63 -5.17 -0.87 11.22
CA GLU A 63 -5.98 -0.50 12.39
C GLU A 63 -6.88 -1.65 12.85
N GLN A 64 -7.45 -2.40 11.90
CA GLN A 64 -8.29 -3.57 12.19
C GLN A 64 -7.51 -4.75 12.80
N GLN A 65 -6.18 -4.80 12.62
CA GLN A 65 -5.33 -5.86 13.17
C GLN A 65 -4.75 -5.52 14.56
N GLY A 66 -4.78 -4.27 14.99
CA GLY A 66 -4.27 -3.83 16.29
C GLY A 66 -5.21 -4.01 17.48
N GLY A 67 -6.36 -4.67 17.31
CA GLY A 67 -7.47 -4.70 18.28
C GLY A 67 -7.60 -5.91 19.20
N GLU A 68 -6.74 -6.93 19.12
CA GLU A 68 -6.96 -8.21 19.84
C GLU A 68 -5.79 -8.70 20.72
N GLU A 69 -4.85 -7.83 21.12
CA GLU A 69 -3.83 -8.19 22.13
C GLU A 69 -4.11 -7.53 23.49
N GLY A 70 -5.10 -8.05 24.21
CA GLY A 70 -5.30 -7.63 25.59
C GLY A 70 -6.56 -8.18 26.25
N ASP A 71 -6.58 -9.48 26.60
CA ASP A 71 -7.06 -9.92 27.93
C ASP A 71 -6.94 -11.43 28.23
N ASP A 72 -6.52 -12.30 27.29
CA ASP A 72 -6.61 -13.76 27.55
C ASP A 72 -5.51 -14.32 28.48
N ALA A 73 -4.43 -13.57 28.76
CA ALA A 73 -3.32 -14.05 29.58
C ALA A 73 -3.65 -14.18 31.09
N ALA A 74 -4.76 -13.62 31.57
CA ALA A 74 -5.14 -13.66 32.99
C ALA A 74 -6.02 -14.87 33.36
N SER A 75 -6.63 -15.57 32.40
CA SER A 75 -7.60 -16.64 32.72
C SER A 75 -6.99 -18.05 32.83
N LYS A 76 -5.72 -18.27 32.46
CA LYS A 76 -5.13 -19.63 32.41
C LYS A 76 -4.35 -20.08 33.66
N THR A 77 -4.48 -19.37 34.78
CA THR A 77 -3.75 -19.73 36.03
C THR A 77 -4.67 -20.25 37.16
N ILE A 78 -6.00 -20.28 37.00
CA ILE A 78 -6.89 -20.83 38.04
C ILE A 78 -8.01 -21.69 37.43
N ARG A 79 -7.70 -22.97 37.17
CA ARG A 79 -8.51 -24.15 37.52
C ARG A 79 -7.70 -25.42 37.30
#